data_AF-A0A497QVG6-F1
#
_entry.id   AF-A0A497QVG6-F1
#
_cell.length_a   1.000
_cell.length_b   1.000
_cell.length_c   1.000
_cell.angle_alpha   90.00
_cell.angle_beta   90.00
_cell.angle_gamma   90.00
#
_symmetry.space_group_name_H-M   'P 1'
#
loop_
_entity.id
_entity.type
_entity.pdbx_description
1 polymer ?
#
loop_
_entity_poly.entity_id
_entity_poly.type
_entity_poly.pdbx_seq_one_letter_code
_entity_poly.pdbx_strand_id
1 'polypeptide(L)'
;MRRNKSFILLSVSLTGKSLWDFSNSSQKSKIRRKKIKNKIRIEKQLALISEELNKAFNAQIKEELDSGYLYLGMSIWLKEHNFENLANWYWIQAKEEFEHAEKFWKYIIETGGTVELLELKKPKSDWKSVEEILKAGLAHEQYITNKITELWKLAEKLKELQPRSLLQWFINEQIEEEANATALIEIHAAYKNDMLFDHHVHREDD
;
A
#
# COMPACT_ATOMS: atom_id res chain seq x y z
N MET A 1 -29.85 -75.17 -31.79
CA MET A 1 -30.90 -74.15 -31.61
C MET A 1 -30.50 -73.21 -30.46
N ARG A 2 -30.54 -71.90 -30.72
CA ARG A 2 -30.10 -70.76 -29.86
C ARG A 2 -30.96 -70.58 -28.59
N ARG A 3 -30.38 -69.93 -27.57
CA ARG A 3 -30.90 -68.69 -26.88
C ARG A 3 -29.93 -68.28 -25.75
N ASN A 4 -28.95 -67.43 -26.04
CA ASN A 4 -28.90 -65.97 -25.81
C ASN A 4 -29.08 -65.50 -24.36
N LYS A 5 -27.96 -65.01 -23.79
CA LYS A 5 -27.87 -64.18 -22.59
C LYS A 5 -28.41 -62.79 -22.93
N SER A 6 -29.31 -62.26 -22.10
CA SER A 6 -29.71 -60.85 -22.13
C SER A 6 -29.76 -60.34 -20.70
N PHE A 7 -28.66 -59.72 -20.25
CA PHE A 7 -28.73 -58.76 -19.15
C PHE A 7 -28.99 -57.38 -19.76
N ILE A 8 -30.08 -56.80 -19.29
CA ILE A 8 -30.68 -55.55 -19.76
C ILE A 8 -29.75 -54.39 -19.37
N LEU A 9 -29.24 -53.68 -20.37
CA LEU A 9 -28.61 -52.38 -20.20
C LEU A 9 -29.72 -51.34 -20.01
N LEU A 10 -29.89 -50.88 -18.77
CA LEU A 10 -30.72 -49.69 -18.50
C LEU A 10 -29.93 -48.46 -18.93
N SER A 11 -30.32 -47.86 -20.06
CA SER A 11 -29.79 -46.60 -20.55
C SER A 11 -30.36 -45.43 -19.76
N VAL A 12 -29.60 -44.95 -18.78
CA VAL A 12 -29.83 -43.62 -18.20
C VAL A 12 -29.13 -42.61 -19.09
N SER A 13 -29.89 -41.84 -19.87
CA SER A 13 -29.37 -40.67 -20.59
C SER A 13 -29.08 -39.55 -19.59
N LEU A 14 -27.90 -39.58 -19.00
CA LEU A 14 -27.29 -38.43 -18.37
C LEU A 14 -26.22 -37.94 -19.33
N THR A 15 -26.24 -36.64 -19.63
CA THR A 15 -25.28 -35.89 -20.42
C THR A 15 -23.83 -36.41 -20.27
N GLY A 16 -23.41 -37.26 -21.20
CA GLY A 16 -22.11 -37.24 -21.87
C GLY A 16 -20.80 -37.20 -21.06
N LYS A 17 -20.70 -37.78 -19.86
CA LYS A 17 -19.39 -38.07 -19.25
C LYS A 17 -19.35 -39.47 -18.64
N SER A 18 -18.49 -40.33 -19.19
CA SER A 18 -18.29 -41.69 -18.68
C SER A 18 -17.54 -41.68 -17.34
N LEU A 19 -17.63 -42.76 -16.56
CA LEU A 19 -16.80 -42.98 -15.36
C LEU A 19 -15.29 -42.87 -15.67
N TRP A 20 -14.89 -43.26 -16.88
CA TRP A 20 -13.54 -43.08 -17.39
C TRP A 20 -13.16 -41.59 -17.53
N ASP A 21 -14.05 -40.76 -18.07
CA ASP A 21 -13.86 -39.30 -18.20
C ASP A 21 -13.78 -38.60 -16.84
N PHE A 22 -14.55 -39.06 -15.85
CA PHE A 22 -14.49 -38.58 -14.47
C PHE A 22 -13.15 -38.93 -13.78
N SER A 23 -12.63 -40.14 -13.95
CA SER A 23 -11.34 -40.54 -13.36
C SER A 23 -10.17 -39.75 -13.97
N ASN A 24 -10.21 -39.55 -15.29
CA ASN A 24 -9.15 -38.89 -16.04
C ASN A 24 -9.12 -37.37 -15.79
N SER A 25 -10.31 -36.75 -15.65
CA SER A 25 -10.43 -35.34 -15.23
C SER A 25 -9.98 -35.13 -13.77
N SER A 26 -10.29 -36.06 -12.86
CA SER A 26 -9.82 -36.03 -11.48
C SER A 26 -8.29 -36.11 -11.38
N GLN A 27 -7.64 -37.02 -12.12
CA GLN A 27 -6.18 -37.14 -12.16
C GLN A 27 -5.50 -35.90 -12.76
N LYS A 28 -6.00 -35.37 -13.88
CA LYS A 28 -5.49 -34.11 -14.47
C LYS A 28 -5.61 -32.93 -13.50
N SER A 29 -6.70 -32.86 -12.71
CA SER A 29 -6.88 -31.83 -11.69
C SER A 29 -5.84 -31.93 -10.56
N LYS A 30 -5.51 -33.15 -10.11
CA LYS A 30 -4.49 -33.39 -9.07
C LYS A 30 -3.10 -33.02 -9.55
N ILE A 31 -2.75 -33.37 -10.79
CA ILE A 31 -1.46 -33.01 -11.41
C ILE A 31 -1.34 -31.48 -11.55
N ARG A 32 -2.39 -30.80 -12.02
CA ARG A 32 -2.42 -29.33 -12.13
C ARG A 32 -2.22 -28.67 -10.77
N ARG A 33 -2.93 -29.12 -9.72
CA ARG A 33 -2.75 -28.62 -8.34
C ARG A 33 -1.33 -28.84 -7.82
N LYS A 34 -0.74 -30.02 -8.09
CA LYS A 34 0.64 -30.33 -7.67
C LYS A 34 1.66 -29.43 -8.39
N LYS A 35 1.50 -29.19 -9.69
CA LYS A 35 2.35 -28.26 -10.46
C LYS A 35 2.25 -26.83 -9.93
N ILE A 36 1.04 -26.34 -9.66
CA ILE A 36 0.81 -25.00 -9.08
C ILE A 36 1.48 -24.88 -7.71
N LYS A 37 1.28 -25.84 -6.81
CA LYS A 37 1.94 -25.85 -5.49
C LYS A 37 3.46 -25.83 -5.60
N ASN A 38 4.03 -26.58 -6.55
CA ASN A 38 5.47 -26.62 -6.74
C ASN A 38 6.02 -25.29 -7.29
N LYS A 39 5.29 -24.65 -8.21
CA LYS A 39 5.61 -23.31 -8.72
C LYS A 39 5.62 -22.28 -7.59
N ILE A 40 4.56 -22.22 -6.79
CA ILE A 40 4.46 -21.30 -5.62
C ILE A 40 5.61 -21.53 -4.63
N ARG A 41 5.97 -22.79 -4.36
CA ARG A 41 7.09 -23.12 -3.48
C ARG A 41 8.42 -22.60 -4.02
N ILE A 42 8.67 -22.74 -5.32
CA ILE A 42 9.89 -22.25 -5.97
C ILE A 42 9.92 -20.72 -5.93
N GLU A 43 8.81 -20.05 -6.26
CA GLU A 43 8.70 -18.59 -6.18
C GLU A 43 8.97 -18.07 -4.76
N LYS A 44 8.38 -18.69 -3.73
CA LYS A 44 8.70 -18.36 -2.32
C LYS A 44 10.16 -18.59 -1.93
N GLN A 45 10.85 -19.52 -2.58
CA GLN A 45 12.26 -19.83 -2.30
C GLN A 45 13.23 -18.91 -3.08
N LEU A 46 12.74 -18.22 -4.11
CA LEU A 46 13.49 -17.25 -4.91
C LEU A 46 13.32 -15.81 -4.40
N ALA A 47 12.27 -15.52 -3.62
CA ALA A 47 12.06 -14.21 -3.02
C ALA A 47 13.19 -13.85 -2.05
N LEU A 48 13.74 -12.65 -2.21
CA LEU A 48 14.75 -12.08 -1.32
C LEU A 48 14.13 -11.52 -0.04
N ILE A 49 12.91 -10.98 -0.13
CA ILE A 49 12.14 -10.45 1.00
C ILE A 49 11.38 -11.58 1.69
N SER A 50 11.40 -11.62 3.04
CA SER A 50 10.56 -12.59 3.76
C SER A 50 9.07 -12.26 3.69
N GLU A 51 8.23 -13.26 3.99
CA GLU A 51 6.78 -13.07 4.08
C GLU A 51 6.39 -12.07 5.19
N GLU A 52 7.14 -12.04 6.29
CA GLU A 52 6.90 -11.10 7.40
C GLU A 52 7.21 -9.66 6.97
N LEU A 53 8.38 -9.43 6.36
CA LEU A 53 8.76 -8.09 5.90
C LEU A 53 7.90 -7.63 4.72
N ASN A 54 7.57 -8.52 3.79
CA ASN A 54 6.68 -8.22 2.66
C ASN A 54 5.31 -7.73 3.15
N LYS A 55 4.72 -8.38 4.16
CA LYS A 55 3.47 -7.95 4.75
C LYS A 55 3.60 -6.57 5.41
N ALA A 56 4.71 -6.31 6.08
CA ALA A 56 4.96 -5.00 6.70
C ALA A 56 5.14 -3.90 5.64
N PHE A 57 5.79 -4.19 4.50
CA PHE A 57 5.91 -3.26 3.38
C PHE A 57 4.55 -2.98 2.73
N ASN A 58 3.68 -4.00 2.55
CA ASN A 58 2.30 -3.78 2.10
C ASN A 58 1.49 -2.91 3.08
N ALA A 59 1.71 -3.07 4.38
CA ALA A 59 1.12 -2.18 5.37
C ALA A 59 1.65 -0.74 5.23
N GLN A 60 2.96 -0.55 4.99
CA GLN A 60 3.53 0.77 4.81
C GLN A 60 3.02 1.45 3.53
N ILE A 61 2.89 0.73 2.41
CA ILE A 61 2.25 1.24 1.18
C ILE A 61 0.87 1.84 1.51
N LYS A 62 0.10 1.15 2.36
CA LYS A 62 -1.20 1.65 2.78
C LYS A 62 -1.10 2.90 3.65
N GLU A 63 -0.11 2.99 4.55
CA GLU A 63 0.09 4.21 5.35
C GLU A 63 0.42 5.40 4.45
N GLU A 64 1.32 5.26 3.47
CA GLU A 64 1.63 6.37 2.53
C GLU A 64 0.42 6.76 1.69
N LEU A 65 -0.36 5.78 1.20
CA LEU A 65 -1.60 6.09 0.46
C LEU A 65 -2.68 6.72 1.36
N ASP A 66 -2.77 6.35 2.63
CA ASP A 66 -3.63 7.01 3.62
C ASP A 66 -3.13 8.47 3.85
N SER A 67 -1.81 8.71 3.91
CA SER A 67 -1.21 10.06 3.98
C SER A 67 -1.61 10.92 2.79
N GLY A 68 -1.42 10.40 1.57
CA GLY A 68 -1.81 11.11 0.36
C GLY A 68 -3.30 11.45 0.32
N TYR A 69 -4.16 10.54 0.78
CA TYR A 69 -5.59 10.79 0.83
C TYR A 69 -5.99 11.80 1.92
N LEU A 70 -5.29 11.80 3.06
CA LEU A 70 -5.43 12.81 4.11
C LEU A 70 -5.04 14.20 3.59
N TYR A 71 -3.87 14.33 2.95
CA TYR A 71 -3.38 15.60 2.44
C TYR A 71 -4.21 16.15 1.28
N LEU A 72 -4.75 15.28 0.43
CA LEU A 72 -5.78 15.69 -0.52
C LEU A 72 -7.01 16.27 0.19
N GLY A 73 -7.48 15.63 1.27
CA GLY A 73 -8.59 16.14 2.08
C GLY A 73 -8.30 17.51 2.72
N MET A 74 -7.08 17.71 3.23
CA MET A 74 -6.63 19.00 3.77
C MET A 74 -6.59 20.07 2.69
N SER A 75 -6.00 19.75 1.52
CA SER A 75 -5.93 20.65 0.36
C SER A 75 -7.31 21.12 -0.10
N ILE A 76 -8.28 20.19 -0.20
CA ILE A 76 -9.66 20.52 -0.58
C ILE A 76 -10.29 21.48 0.44
N TRP A 77 -10.18 21.19 1.73
CA TRP A 77 -10.75 22.06 2.76
C TRP A 77 -10.13 23.46 2.69
N LEU A 78 -8.81 23.56 2.55
CA LEU A 78 -8.11 24.84 2.44
C LEU A 78 -8.57 25.65 1.22
N LYS A 79 -8.75 24.96 0.08
CA LYS A 79 -9.26 25.56 -1.15
C LYS A 79 -10.67 26.10 -0.98
N GLU A 80 -11.58 25.35 -0.33
CA GLU A 80 -12.94 25.79 -0.02
C GLU A 80 -12.99 27.04 0.87
N HIS A 81 -11.93 27.27 1.65
CA HIS A 81 -11.78 28.41 2.55
C HIS A 81 -10.88 29.54 1.99
N ASN A 82 -10.49 29.46 0.71
CA ASN A 82 -9.67 30.44 -0.01
C ASN A 82 -8.19 30.55 0.44
N PHE A 83 -7.65 29.50 1.05
CA PHE A 83 -6.21 29.36 1.35
C PHE A 83 -5.49 28.69 0.18
N GLU A 84 -5.28 29.45 -0.87
CA GLU A 84 -4.84 28.98 -2.19
C GLU A 84 -3.44 28.34 -2.17
N ASN A 85 -2.52 28.97 -1.45
CA ASN A 85 -1.11 28.58 -1.46
C ASN A 85 -0.86 27.36 -0.56
N LEU A 86 -1.45 27.33 0.64
CA LEU A 86 -1.37 26.18 1.51
C LEU A 86 -2.17 24.99 0.94
N ALA A 87 -3.28 25.24 0.24
CA ALA A 87 -3.96 24.19 -0.50
C ALA A 87 -3.04 23.57 -1.55
N ASN A 88 -2.28 24.37 -2.31
CA ASN A 88 -1.29 23.87 -3.25
C ASN A 88 -0.16 23.10 -2.54
N TRP A 89 0.33 23.59 -1.41
CA TRP A 89 1.36 22.91 -0.62
C TRP A 89 0.93 21.48 -0.24
N TYR A 90 -0.27 21.31 0.31
CA TYR A 90 -0.79 19.97 0.66
C TYR A 90 -1.18 19.14 -0.57
N TRP A 91 -1.49 19.77 -1.70
CA TRP A 91 -1.69 19.04 -2.95
C TRP A 91 -0.38 18.44 -3.49
N ILE A 92 0.72 19.17 -3.36
CA ILE A 92 2.06 18.67 -3.70
C ILE A 92 2.43 17.53 -2.74
N GLN A 93 2.28 17.73 -1.44
CA GLN A 93 2.50 16.67 -0.44
C GLN A 93 1.70 15.41 -0.77
N ALA A 94 0.41 15.55 -1.11
CA ALA A 94 -0.43 14.41 -1.47
C ALA A 94 0.08 13.61 -2.68
N LYS A 95 0.77 14.27 -3.63
CA LYS A 95 1.38 13.62 -4.79
C LYS A 95 2.67 12.90 -4.39
N GLU A 96 3.52 13.52 -3.58
CA GLU A 96 4.77 12.93 -3.07
C GLU A 96 4.51 11.64 -2.28
N GLU A 97 3.42 11.59 -1.49
CA GLU A 97 3.04 10.36 -0.78
C GLU A 97 2.71 9.17 -1.72
N PHE A 98 2.25 9.44 -2.94
CA PHE A 98 2.09 8.40 -3.94
C PHE A 98 3.44 7.89 -4.45
N GLU A 99 4.44 8.76 -4.56
CA GLU A 99 5.81 8.38 -4.90
C GLU A 99 6.46 7.57 -3.78
N HIS A 100 6.17 7.89 -2.52
CA HIS A 100 6.55 7.11 -1.35
C HIS A 100 5.99 5.69 -1.42
N ALA A 101 4.68 5.56 -1.64
CA ALA A 101 4.03 4.27 -1.86
C ALA A 101 4.67 3.51 -3.04
N GLU A 102 5.05 4.22 -4.11
CA GLU A 102 5.71 3.66 -5.27
C GLU A 102 7.06 3.02 -4.98
N LYS A 103 7.91 3.68 -4.21
CA LYS A 103 9.22 3.12 -3.83
C LYS A 103 9.08 1.79 -3.12
N PHE A 104 8.08 1.65 -2.23
CA PHE A 104 7.82 0.39 -1.54
C PHE A 104 7.33 -0.72 -2.47
N TRP A 105 6.31 -0.48 -3.30
CA TRP A 105 5.80 -1.56 -4.15
C TRP A 105 6.80 -1.96 -5.23
N LYS A 106 7.61 -1.03 -5.76
CA LYS A 106 8.71 -1.35 -6.68
C LYS A 106 9.70 -2.29 -6.00
N TYR A 107 10.13 -1.95 -4.79
CA TYR A 107 11.04 -2.78 -4.00
C TYR A 107 10.48 -4.19 -3.75
N ILE A 108 9.19 -4.30 -3.39
CA ILE A 108 8.52 -5.59 -3.22
C ILE A 108 8.64 -6.45 -4.48
N ILE A 109 8.36 -5.87 -5.66
CA ILE A 109 8.43 -6.58 -6.95
C ILE A 109 9.87 -7.01 -7.25
N GLU A 110 10.84 -6.10 -7.08
CA GLU A 110 12.27 -6.35 -7.35
C GLU A 110 12.86 -7.44 -6.45
N THR A 111 12.34 -7.58 -5.23
CA THR A 111 12.74 -8.61 -4.27
C THR A 111 11.91 -9.89 -4.36
N GLY A 112 11.04 -10.03 -5.37
CA GLY A 112 10.25 -11.24 -5.62
C GLY A 112 9.08 -11.44 -4.65
N GLY A 113 8.70 -10.39 -3.91
CA GLY A 113 7.53 -10.38 -3.05
C GLY A 113 6.22 -10.18 -3.82
N THR A 114 5.11 -10.09 -3.09
CA THR A 114 3.77 -9.81 -3.65
C THR A 114 3.23 -8.51 -3.11
N VAL A 115 2.71 -7.66 -3.98
CA VAL A 115 2.06 -6.40 -3.62
C VAL A 115 0.57 -6.67 -3.33
N GLU A 116 0.08 -6.15 -2.22
CA GLU A 116 -1.33 -6.18 -1.85
C GLU A 116 -1.80 -4.76 -1.50
N LEU A 117 -2.76 -4.22 -2.26
CA LEU A 117 -3.36 -2.93 -1.96
C LEU A 117 -4.49 -3.12 -0.94
N LEU A 118 -4.35 -2.47 0.21
CA LEU A 118 -5.28 -2.56 1.33
C LEU A 118 -6.32 -1.42 1.27
N GLU A 119 -7.41 -1.58 2.01
CA GLU A 119 -8.50 -0.60 2.08
C GLU A 119 -8.03 0.74 2.66
N LEU A 120 -8.31 1.85 1.97
CA LEU A 120 -7.98 3.18 2.46
C LEU A 120 -9.03 3.72 3.42
N LYS A 121 -8.59 4.47 4.44
CA LYS A 121 -9.51 5.11 5.39
C LYS A 121 -10.12 6.35 4.75
N LYS A 122 -11.38 6.66 5.08
CA LYS A 122 -11.96 7.96 4.75
C LYS A 122 -11.19 9.05 5.52
N PRO A 123 -10.66 10.09 4.86
CA PRO A 123 -9.94 11.16 5.54
C PRO A 123 -10.90 12.04 6.34
N LYS A 124 -10.37 12.68 7.39
CA LYS A 124 -11.06 13.74 8.11
C LYS A 124 -11.30 14.93 7.18
N SER A 125 -12.46 15.58 7.31
CA SER A 125 -12.88 16.70 6.45
C SER A 125 -13.54 17.86 7.21
N ASP A 126 -13.78 17.73 8.51
CA ASP A 126 -14.43 18.72 9.37
C ASP A 126 -13.39 19.55 10.16
N TRP A 127 -12.38 20.06 9.46
CA TRP A 127 -11.37 20.95 10.03
C TRP A 127 -11.99 22.30 10.44
N LYS A 128 -11.49 22.90 11.52
CA LYS A 128 -12.02 24.13 12.11
C LYS A 128 -11.14 25.34 11.87
N SER A 129 -9.85 25.13 11.60
CA SER A 129 -8.88 26.20 11.36
C SER A 129 -7.65 25.70 10.61
N VAL A 130 -6.89 26.65 10.04
CA VAL A 130 -5.55 26.38 9.47
C VAL A 130 -4.63 25.78 10.52
N GLU A 131 -4.63 26.32 11.74
CA GLU A 131 -3.82 25.80 12.85
C GLU A 131 -4.12 24.32 13.17
N GLU A 132 -5.38 23.89 13.08
CA GLU A 132 -5.76 22.49 13.28
C GLU A 132 -5.18 21.59 12.19
N ILE A 133 -5.22 22.03 10.93
CA ILE A 133 -4.65 21.32 9.79
C ILE A 133 -3.14 21.17 9.95
N LEU A 134 -2.43 22.27 10.25
CA LEU A 134 -0.97 22.25 10.40
C LEU A 134 -0.53 21.30 11.53
N LYS A 135 -1.20 21.37 12.69
CA LYS A 135 -0.94 20.46 13.82
C LYS A 135 -1.25 19.01 13.48
N ALA A 136 -2.31 18.76 12.72
CA ALA A 136 -2.66 17.42 12.28
C ALA A 136 -1.65 16.88 11.26
N GLY A 137 -1.13 17.73 10.36
CA GLY A 137 -0.05 17.37 9.43
C GLY A 137 1.22 16.96 10.18
N LEU A 138 1.72 17.79 11.10
CA LEU A 138 2.90 17.42 11.89
C LEU A 138 2.69 16.14 12.71
N ALA A 139 1.53 15.98 13.35
CA ALA A 139 1.23 14.78 14.11
C ALA A 139 1.14 13.52 13.22
N HIS A 140 0.71 13.68 11.98
CA HIS A 140 0.67 12.60 10.99
C HIS A 140 2.08 12.25 10.51
N GLU A 141 2.94 13.23 10.23
CA GLU A 141 4.34 12.96 9.88
C GLU A 141 5.09 12.22 10.98
N GLN A 142 4.95 12.66 12.24
CA GLN A 142 5.50 11.95 13.40
C GLN A 142 4.99 10.51 13.50
N TYR A 143 3.74 10.27 13.10
CA TYR A 143 3.18 8.92 13.04
C TYR A 143 3.86 8.08 11.97
N ILE A 144 4.05 8.62 10.75
CA ILE A 144 4.73 7.92 9.64
C ILE A 144 6.20 7.66 9.98
N THR A 145 6.92 8.61 10.56
CA THR A 145 8.30 8.43 11.06
C THR A 145 8.42 7.25 12.01
N ASN A 146 7.46 7.11 12.94
CA ASN A 146 7.42 5.97 13.84
C ASN A 146 7.17 4.65 13.08
N LYS A 147 6.31 4.64 12.07
CA LYS A 147 6.07 3.44 11.24
C LYS A 147 7.31 3.02 10.45
N ILE A 148 8.01 3.97 9.81
CA ILE A 148 9.28 3.72 9.14
C ILE A 148 10.33 3.17 10.13
N THR A 149 10.40 3.75 11.33
CA THR A 149 11.33 3.29 12.38
C THR A 149 11.04 1.85 12.81
N GLU A 150 9.77 1.50 13.01
CA GLU A 150 9.38 0.12 13.33
C GLU A 150 9.67 -0.84 12.17
N LEU A 151 9.50 -0.39 10.92
CA LEU A 151 9.85 -1.17 9.73
C LEU A 151 11.35 -1.45 9.63
N TRP A 152 12.18 -0.45 9.94
CA TRP A 152 13.63 -0.61 10.06
C TRP A 152 14.01 -1.64 11.13
N LYS A 153 13.44 -1.51 12.34
CA LYS A 153 13.69 -2.46 13.44
C LYS A 153 13.30 -3.88 13.05
N LEU A 154 12.20 -4.05 12.32
CA LEU A 154 11.77 -5.35 11.82
C LEU A 154 12.79 -5.95 10.85
N ALA A 155 13.27 -5.17 9.87
CA ALA A 155 14.31 -5.62 8.94
C ALA A 155 15.59 -6.06 9.68
N GLU A 156 16.04 -5.29 10.67
CA GLU A 156 17.21 -5.65 11.50
C GLU A 156 16.98 -6.94 12.30
N LYS A 157 15.80 -7.08 12.92
CA LYS A 157 15.41 -8.29 13.65
C LYS A 157 15.42 -9.54 12.75
N LEU A 158 14.94 -9.40 11.52
CA LEU A 158 14.93 -10.47 10.51
C LEU A 158 16.30 -10.69 9.86
N LYS A 159 17.27 -9.81 10.13
CA LYS A 159 18.62 -9.80 9.52
C LYS A 159 18.57 -9.66 8.00
N GLU A 160 17.56 -8.96 7.49
CA GLU A 160 17.42 -8.65 6.07
C GLU A 160 18.15 -7.34 5.78
N LEU A 161 19.26 -7.42 5.04
CA LEU A 161 20.13 -6.28 4.77
C LEU A 161 19.71 -5.52 3.50
N GLN A 162 19.03 -6.20 2.60
CA GLN A 162 18.57 -5.72 1.31
C GLN A 162 17.69 -4.46 1.40
N PRO A 163 16.75 -4.31 2.35
CA PRO A 163 15.89 -3.12 2.41
C PRO A 163 16.60 -1.89 3.00
N ARG A 164 17.80 -2.04 3.57
CA ARG A 164 18.46 -0.95 4.30
C ARG A 164 18.64 0.33 3.49
N SER A 165 18.99 0.23 2.21
CA SER A 165 19.17 1.42 1.37
C SER A 165 17.85 2.17 1.18
N LEU A 166 16.74 1.44 0.96
CA LEU A 166 15.41 2.03 0.83
C LEU A 166 14.96 2.64 2.15
N LEU A 167 15.07 1.90 3.25
CA LEU A 167 14.61 2.38 4.54
C LEU A 167 15.47 3.54 5.06
N GLN A 168 16.75 3.61 4.69
CA GLN A 168 17.62 4.73 5.04
C GLN A 168 17.20 6.00 4.29
N TRP A 169 16.77 5.87 3.03
CA TRP A 169 16.18 6.97 2.28
C TRP A 169 14.95 7.50 3.01
N PHE A 170 14.01 6.63 3.41
CA PHE A 170 12.83 7.03 4.19
C PHE A 170 13.15 7.66 5.55
N ILE A 171 14.19 7.18 6.25
CA ILE A 171 14.61 7.80 7.51
C ILE A 171 15.08 9.24 7.28
N ASN A 172 15.80 9.50 6.19
CA ASN A 172 16.24 10.85 5.86
C ASN A 172 15.06 11.71 5.40
N GLU A 173 14.17 11.15 4.57
CA GLU A 173 12.96 11.81 4.08
C GLU A 173 12.09 12.29 5.25
N GLN A 174 11.78 11.41 6.21
CA GLN A 174 10.95 11.76 7.34
C GLN A 174 11.56 12.84 8.26
N ILE A 175 12.90 13.02 8.25
CA ILE A 175 13.53 14.15 8.95
C ILE A 175 13.19 15.46 8.23
N GLU A 176 13.22 15.47 6.91
CA GLU A 176 12.87 16.62 6.09
C GLU A 176 11.36 16.92 6.19
N GLU A 177 10.50 15.90 6.17
CA GLU A 177 9.05 16.06 6.28
C GLU A 177 8.60 16.63 7.64
N GLU A 178 9.13 16.11 8.74
CA GLU A 178 8.85 16.67 10.06
C GLU A 178 9.39 18.10 10.21
N ALA A 179 10.55 18.41 9.61
CA ALA A 179 11.10 19.76 9.60
C ALA A 179 10.22 20.72 8.80
N ASN A 180 9.75 20.31 7.63
CA ASN A 180 8.84 21.09 6.77
C ASN A 180 7.50 21.35 7.47
N ALA A 181 6.90 20.31 8.06
CA ALA A 181 5.65 20.44 8.81
C ALA A 181 5.80 21.34 10.05
N THR A 182 6.93 21.24 10.76
CA THR A 182 7.25 22.11 11.90
C THR A 182 7.42 23.56 11.45
N ALA A 183 8.15 23.80 10.36
CA ALA A 183 8.37 25.13 9.82
C ALA A 183 7.05 25.82 9.45
N LEU A 184 6.08 25.11 8.85
CA LEU A 184 4.76 25.69 8.58
C LEU A 184 4.07 26.21 9.84
N ILE A 185 4.14 25.47 10.95
CA ILE A 185 3.54 25.87 12.23
C ILE A 185 4.27 27.09 12.80
N GLU A 186 5.61 27.10 12.77
CA GLU A 186 6.42 28.22 13.28
C GLU A 186 6.18 29.50 12.47
N ILE A 187 6.13 29.38 11.14
CA ILE A 187 5.82 30.49 10.25
C ILE A 187 4.39 30.98 10.51
N HIS A 188 3.40 30.08 10.58
CA HIS A 188 2.01 30.44 10.91
C HIS A 188 1.92 31.24 12.21
N ALA A 189 2.62 30.80 13.27
CA ALA A 189 2.66 31.48 14.56
C ALA A 189 3.32 32.89 14.50
N ALA A 190 4.17 33.16 13.51
CA ALA A 190 4.80 34.47 13.31
C ALA A 190 3.89 35.48 12.60
N TYR A 191 2.83 35.04 11.91
CA TYR A 191 1.90 35.92 11.21
C TYR A 191 0.70 36.31 12.07
N LYS A 192 0.20 37.53 11.87
CA LYS A 192 -0.95 38.08 12.61
C LYS A 192 -2.31 37.60 12.08
N ASN A 193 -2.37 37.06 10.87
CA ASN A 193 -3.57 36.46 10.30
C ASN A 193 -3.21 35.36 9.29
N ASP A 194 -4.13 34.42 9.10
CA ASP A 194 -3.94 33.23 8.27
C ASP A 194 -3.78 33.55 6.76
N MET A 195 -4.40 34.63 6.26
CA MET A 195 -4.31 35.01 4.84
C MET A 195 -2.92 35.56 4.48
N LEU A 196 -2.28 36.31 5.38
CA LEU A 196 -0.92 36.78 5.20
C LEU A 196 0.07 35.62 5.28
N PHE A 197 -0.18 34.68 6.20
CA PHE A 197 0.58 33.43 6.25
C PHE A 197 0.47 32.67 4.92
N ASP A 198 -0.74 32.41 4.44
CA ASP A 198 -1.00 31.69 3.20
C ASP A 198 -0.26 32.32 2.01
N HIS A 199 -0.27 33.66 1.90
CA HIS A 199 0.44 34.35 0.81
C HIS A 199 1.96 34.07 0.77
N HIS A 200 2.58 33.71 1.90
CA HIS A 200 4.00 33.38 1.99
C HIS A 200 4.30 31.88 1.89
N VAL A 201 3.27 31.02 1.94
CA VAL A 201 3.46 29.58 1.75
C VAL A 201 3.75 29.33 0.28
N HIS A 202 4.88 28.68 0.00
CA HIS A 202 5.25 28.25 -1.33
C HIS A 202 5.87 26.85 -1.23
N ARG A 203 5.43 25.96 -2.12
CA ARG A 203 6.08 24.69 -2.44
C ARG A 203 5.94 24.51 -3.94
N GLU A 204 7.04 24.15 -4.57
CA GLU A 204 7.10 23.81 -6.00
C GLU A 204 7.26 22.30 -6.10
N ASP A 205 6.75 21.71 -7.18
CA ASP A 205 7.08 20.33 -7.53
C ASP A 205 8.55 20.31 -8.01
N ASP A 206 9.40 19.47 -7.41
CA ASP A 206 10.81 19.30 -7.81
C ASP A 206 10.99 18.70 -9.23
#